data_AF-A0A4R6XEC7-F1
#
_entry.id   AF-A0A4R6XEC7-F1
#
_cell.length_a   1.000
_cell.length_b   1.000
_cell.length_c   1.000
_cell.angle_alpha   90.00
_cell.angle_beta   90.00
_cell.angle_gamma   90.00
#
_symmetry.space_group_name_H-M   'P 1'
#
loop_
_entity.id
_entity.type
_entity.pdbx_description
1 polymer ?
#
loop_
_entity_poly.entity_id
_entity_poly.type
_entity_poly.pdbx_seq_one_letter_code
_entity_poly.pdbx_strand_id
1 'polypeptide(L)'
;MSSYNTLYEFDSSWRVTSIAMTRPLGEYAVNLSVSFAKADDVVSLEFLRIDDPQNIIELMDFQNVTVSEEVDSDRDFCTIKVELVADSYAEFWCDAVSMKSTL
;
A
#
# COMPACT_ATOMS: atom_id res chain seq x y z
N MET A 1 15.44 -11.77 12.57
CA MET A 1 15.20 -11.46 11.15
C MET A 1 13.71 -11.63 10.97
N SER A 2 13.01 -10.59 10.53
CA SER A 2 11.59 -10.71 10.20
C SER A 2 11.43 -11.63 8.99
N SER A 3 10.40 -12.47 9.01
CA SER A 3 9.99 -13.30 7.89
C SER A 3 8.92 -12.56 7.11
N TYR A 4 8.98 -12.59 5.79
CA TYR A 4 7.99 -11.93 4.95
C TYR A 4 7.38 -12.92 3.97
N ASN A 5 6.05 -12.89 3.84
CA ASN A 5 5.32 -13.59 2.81
C ASN A 5 4.97 -12.60 1.70
N THR A 6 5.58 -12.75 0.53
CA THR A 6 5.26 -11.91 -0.63
C THR A 6 3.84 -12.19 -1.07
N LEU A 7 2.97 -11.19 -0.92
CA LEU A 7 1.59 -11.26 -1.39
C LEU A 7 1.54 -10.94 -2.88
N TYR A 8 2.31 -9.93 -3.28
CA TYR A 8 2.36 -9.48 -4.65
C TYR A 8 3.72 -8.90 -5.03
N GLU A 9 4.13 -9.11 -6.28
CA GLU A 9 5.32 -8.51 -6.87
C GLU A 9 4.97 -8.06 -8.29
N PHE A 10 5.46 -6.87 -8.64
CA PHE A 10 5.14 -6.24 -9.91
C PHE A 10 6.39 -5.61 -10.52
N ASP A 11 6.56 -5.85 -11.81
CA ASP A 11 7.72 -5.52 -12.66
C ASP A 11 7.39 -4.46 -13.74
N SER A 12 6.18 -3.91 -13.70
CA SER A 12 5.68 -2.94 -14.66
C SER A 12 5.04 -1.76 -13.95
N SER A 13 5.10 -0.58 -14.59
CA SER A 13 4.68 0.66 -13.97
C SER A 13 3.19 0.67 -13.65
N TRP A 14 2.88 0.88 -12.38
CA TRP A 14 1.52 0.91 -11.85
C TRP A 14 0.94 2.31 -11.96
N ARG A 15 -0.24 2.43 -12.56
CA ARG A 15 -0.95 3.71 -12.58
C ARG A 15 -1.88 3.79 -11.38
N VAL A 16 -1.62 4.75 -10.50
CA VAL A 16 -2.58 5.14 -9.46
C VAL A 16 -3.87 5.59 -10.14
N THR A 17 -4.98 4.94 -9.82
CA THR A 17 -6.30 5.25 -10.37
C THR A 17 -7.20 5.96 -9.38
N SER A 18 -6.97 5.78 -8.08
CA SER A 18 -7.73 6.46 -7.04
C SER A 18 -6.88 6.72 -5.80
N ILE A 19 -7.06 7.89 -5.21
CA ILE A 19 -6.59 8.23 -3.87
C ILE A 19 -7.80 8.75 -3.11
N ALA A 20 -8.15 8.09 -2.02
CA ALA A 20 -9.27 8.49 -1.17
C ALA A 20 -8.78 8.68 0.27
N MET A 21 -9.02 9.87 0.82
CA MET A 21 -8.80 10.14 2.23
C MET A 21 -10.14 10.15 2.94
N THR A 22 -10.26 9.35 3.99
CA THR A 22 -11.47 9.29 4.82
C THR A 22 -11.12 9.64 6.25
N ARG A 23 -11.96 10.46 6.89
CA ARG A 23 -11.83 10.80 8.29
C ARG A 23 -13.09 10.35 9.02
N PRO A 24 -13.03 9.31 9.87
CA PRO A 24 -14.16 8.92 10.70
C PRO A 24 -14.61 10.09 11.58
N LEU A 25 -15.93 10.26 11.72
CA LEU A 25 -16.48 11.31 12.58
C LEU A 25 -16.06 11.06 14.03
N GLY A 26 -15.46 12.08 14.65
CA GLY A 26 -14.98 12.00 16.04
C GLY A 26 -13.55 11.49 16.19
N GLU A 27 -12.87 11.11 15.11
CA GLU A 27 -11.45 10.76 15.12
C GLU A 27 -10.58 11.89 14.54
N TYR A 28 -9.42 12.10 15.16
CA TYR A 28 -8.40 12.99 14.61
C TYR A 28 -7.61 12.34 13.48
N ALA A 29 -7.57 11.02 13.47
CA ALA A 29 -6.82 10.21 12.53
C ALA A 29 -7.47 10.19 11.14
N VAL A 30 -6.65 10.15 10.09
CA VAL A 30 -7.09 10.07 8.69
C VAL A 30 -6.73 8.70 8.15
N ASN A 31 -7.67 8.04 7.49
CA ASN A 31 -7.41 6.83 6.73
C ASN A 31 -7.19 7.21 5.27
N LEU A 32 -6.30 6.48 4.62
CA LEU A 32 -6.00 6.64 3.21
C LEU A 32 -6.18 5.30 2.50
N SER A 33 -6.90 5.34 1.39
CA SER A 33 -6.95 4.28 0.41
C SER A 33 -6.24 4.74 -0.86
N VAL A 34 -5.30 3.92 -1.35
CA VAL A 34 -4.65 4.13 -2.65
C VAL A 34 -4.95 2.92 -3.52
N SER A 35 -5.55 3.16 -4.68
CA SER A 35 -5.90 2.11 -5.64
C SER A 35 -5.09 2.22 -6.93
N PHE A 36 -4.68 1.07 -7.43
CA PHE A 36 -3.85 0.91 -8.61
C PHE A 36 -4.58 0.01 -9.60
N ALA A 37 -4.56 0.37 -10.88
CA ALA A 37 -5.05 -0.52 -11.93
C ALA A 37 -3.93 -1.40 -12.46
N LYS A 38 -4.23 -2.69 -12.61
CA LYS A 38 -3.36 -3.69 -13.23
C LYS A 38 -4.20 -4.54 -14.18
N ALA A 39 -4.06 -4.32 -15.49
CA ALA A 39 -4.85 -5.03 -16.49
C ALA A 39 -6.36 -5.01 -16.15
N ASP A 40 -6.93 -6.17 -15.79
CA ASP A 40 -8.34 -6.33 -15.42
C ASP A 40 -8.59 -6.29 -13.89
N ASP A 41 -7.57 -6.03 -13.08
CA ASP A 41 -7.65 -6.02 -11.62
C ASP A 41 -7.39 -4.61 -11.04
N VAL A 42 -7.97 -4.37 -9.87
CA VAL A 42 -7.68 -3.21 -9.02
C VAL A 42 -7.11 -3.69 -7.69
N VAL A 43 -5.93 -3.21 -7.35
CA VAL A 43 -5.30 -3.45 -6.04
C VAL A 43 -5.44 -2.18 -5.22
N SER A 44 -5.91 -2.30 -3.98
CA SER A 44 -6.10 -1.19 -3.06
C SER A 44 -5.30 -1.41 -1.79
N LEU A 45 -4.48 -0.43 -1.42
CA LEU A 45 -3.72 -0.36 -0.18
C LEU A 45 -4.46 0.56 0.80
N GLU A 46 -4.71 0.05 2.01
CA GLU A 46 -5.40 0.77 3.07
C GLU A 46 -4.44 1.08 4.20
N PHE A 47 -4.31 2.36 4.49
CA PHE A 47 -3.49 2.90 5.56
C PHE A 47 -4.43 3.54 6.57
N LEU A 48 -4.49 2.96 7.76
CA LEU A 48 -5.32 3.45 8.84
C LEU A 48 -4.50 4.41 9.69
N ARG A 49 -5.13 5.51 10.08
CA ARG A 49 -4.53 6.49 11.00
C ARG A 49 -3.18 7.04 10.56
N ILE A 50 -3.08 7.49 9.30
CA ILE A 50 -1.90 8.18 8.81
C ILE A 50 -1.73 9.51 9.56
N ASP A 51 -0.55 9.67 10.17
CA ASP A 51 -0.09 10.93 10.75
C ASP A 51 0.67 11.80 9.72
N ASP A 52 1.32 11.19 8.71
CA ASP A 52 2.05 11.88 7.64
C ASP A 52 1.78 11.30 6.23
N PRO A 53 1.04 12.01 5.37
CA PRO A 53 0.72 11.58 4.00
C PRO A 53 1.84 11.84 2.98
N GLN A 54 2.98 12.45 3.35
CA GLN A 54 4.03 12.81 2.37
C GLN A 54 4.59 11.60 1.62
N ASN A 55 4.61 10.45 2.29
CA ASN A 55 5.03 9.15 1.78
C ASN A 55 4.21 8.65 0.56
N ILE A 56 2.98 9.13 0.40
CA ILE A 56 2.07 8.75 -0.70
C ILE A 56 2.46 9.41 -2.03
N ILE A 57 3.06 10.62 -1.92
CA ILE A 57 4.09 11.17 -2.81
C ILE A 57 4.60 10.19 -3.85
N GLU A 58 5.36 9.29 -3.26
CA GLU A 58 6.28 8.45 -3.98
C GLU A 58 5.45 7.42 -4.75
N LEU A 59 4.35 6.87 -4.18
CA LEU A 59 3.46 5.83 -4.76
C LEU A 59 2.95 6.12 -6.19
N MET A 60 3.07 7.36 -6.66
CA MET A 60 2.59 7.82 -7.95
C MET A 60 3.50 7.52 -9.15
N ASP A 61 4.80 7.22 -8.97
CA ASP A 61 5.75 7.10 -10.09
C ASP A 61 6.78 5.97 -9.90
N PHE A 62 6.33 4.71 -10.04
CA PHE A 62 7.20 3.56 -9.81
C PHE A 62 7.23 2.53 -10.93
N GLN A 63 8.36 1.82 -10.98
CA GLN A 63 8.63 0.75 -11.93
C GLN A 63 8.36 -0.62 -11.31
N ASN A 64 8.84 -0.85 -10.09
CA ASN A 64 8.66 -2.11 -9.39
C ASN A 64 8.06 -1.90 -7.99
N VAL A 65 7.07 -2.73 -7.65
CA VAL A 65 6.37 -2.69 -6.36
C VAL A 65 6.33 -4.10 -5.79
N THR A 66 6.75 -4.27 -4.54
CA THR A 66 6.61 -5.54 -3.81
C THR A 66 5.76 -5.30 -2.58
N VAL A 67 4.69 -6.07 -2.45
CA VAL A 67 3.80 -6.05 -1.29
C VAL A 67 3.94 -7.37 -0.55
N SER A 68 4.35 -7.29 0.72
CA SER A 68 4.59 -8.47 1.55
C SER A 68 3.95 -8.30 2.92
N GLU A 69 3.49 -9.40 3.50
CA GLU A 69 3.03 -9.43 4.89
C GLU A 69 4.17 -9.90 5.79
N GLU A 70 4.41 -9.21 6.89
CA GLU A 70 5.33 -9.66 7.93
C GLU A 70 4.69 -10.84 8.69
N VAL A 71 5.35 -11.99 8.64
CA VAL A 71 4.94 -13.22 9.31
C VAL A 71 5.57 -13.26 10.70
N ASP A 72 4.82 -13.79 11.67
CA ASP A 72 5.24 -13.92 13.07
C ASP A 72 5.49 -12.57 13.77
N SER A 73 4.80 -11.51 13.32
CA SER A 73 4.82 -10.20 13.97
C SER A 73 3.90 -10.18 15.19
N ASP A 74 4.37 -9.64 16.31
CA ASP A 74 3.54 -9.33 17.49
C ASP A 74 2.71 -8.03 17.31
N ARG A 75 2.72 -7.44 16.10
CA ARG A 75 2.03 -6.17 15.79
C ARG A 75 0.61 -6.43 15.30
N ASP A 76 -0.34 -5.67 15.83
CA ASP A 76 -1.74 -5.70 15.40
C ASP A 76 -2.04 -4.82 14.17
N PHE A 77 -1.10 -3.95 13.79
CA PHE A 77 -1.24 -2.93 12.73
C PHE A 77 0.05 -2.81 11.91
N CYS A 78 -0.04 -2.20 10.72
CA CYS A 78 1.11 -1.99 9.84
C CYS A 78 1.90 -3.30 9.58
N THR A 79 1.21 -4.40 9.27
CA THR A 79 1.83 -5.71 8.99
C THR A 79 2.15 -5.90 7.52
N ILE A 80 1.58 -5.08 6.64
CA ILE A 80 1.83 -5.13 5.21
C ILE A 80 2.94 -4.14 4.87
N LYS A 81 4.06 -4.64 4.38
CA LYS A 81 5.17 -3.87 3.85
C LYS A 81 5.01 -3.68 2.35
N VAL A 82 5.14 -2.45 1.89
CA VAL A 82 5.12 -2.04 0.49
C VAL A 82 6.48 -1.46 0.15
N GLU A 83 7.23 -2.16 -0.70
CA GLU A 83 8.56 -1.76 -1.17
C GLU A 83 8.45 -1.26 -2.60
N LEU A 84 9.06 -0.10 -2.84
CA LEU A 84 8.98 0.61 -4.10
C LEU A 84 10.38 0.85 -4.63
N VAL A 85 10.61 0.41 -5.86
CA VAL A 85 11.89 0.54 -6.55
C VAL A 85 11.65 1.22 -7.89
N ALA A 86 12.17 2.43 -8.02
CA ALA A 86 12.38 3.12 -9.29
C ALA A 86 13.81 3.71 -9.31
N ASP A 87 13.93 5.03 -9.44
CA ASP A 87 15.22 5.73 -9.35
C ASP A 87 15.75 5.83 -7.90
N SER A 88 14.89 5.58 -6.92
CA SER A 88 15.23 5.45 -5.50
C SER A 88 14.43 4.31 -4.85
N TYR A 89 14.86 3.88 -3.67
CA TYR A 89 14.15 2.90 -2.86
C TYR A 89 13.30 3.63 -1.82
N ALA A 90 12.05 3.22 -1.71
CA ALA A 90 11.16 3.66 -0.66
C ALA A 90 10.40 2.48 -0.06
N GLU A 91 10.13 2.55 1.24
CA GLU A 91 9.36 1.53 1.95
C GLU A 91 8.24 2.17 2.78
N PHE A 92 7.09 1.53 2.76
CA PHE A 92 5.90 1.97 3.49
C PHE A 92 5.24 0.78 4.15
N TRP A 93 4.47 1.07 5.19
CA TRP A 93 3.71 0.06 5.90
C TRP A 93 2.24 0.45 5.87
N CYS A 94 1.39 -0.51 5.50
CA CYS A 94 -0.06 -0.36 5.49
C CYS A 94 -0.72 -1.47 6.32
N ASP A 95 -1.99 -1.25 6.64
CA ASP A 95 -2.75 -2.13 7.53
C ASP A 95 -3.47 -3.23 6.77
N ALA A 96 -3.82 -2.96 5.51
CA ALA A 96 -4.46 -3.96 4.66
C ALA A 96 -4.15 -3.74 3.18
N VAL A 97 -4.23 -4.84 2.44
CA VAL A 97 -4.25 -4.87 0.98
C VAL A 97 -5.47 -5.67 0.53
N SER A 98 -6.18 -5.15 -0.47
CA SER A 98 -7.30 -5.86 -1.10
C SER A 98 -7.14 -5.84 -2.61
N MET A 99 -7.65 -6.87 -3.27
CA MET A 99 -7.64 -7.00 -4.72
C MET A 99 -9.05 -7.29 -5.20
N LYS A 100 -9.50 -6.55 -6.20
CA LYS A 100 -10.79 -6.72 -6.84
C LYS A 100 -10.59 -6.94 -8.34
N SER A 101 -11.00 -8.10 -8.83
CA SER A 101 -11.07 -8.36 -10.27
C SER A 101 -12.28 -7.64 -10.87
N THR A 102 -12.08 -7.05 -12.04
CA THR A 102 -13.09 -6.25 -12.77
C THR A 102 -13.85 -7.10 -13.80
N LEU A 103 -14.14 -8.37 -13.44
CA LEU A 103 -14.93 -9.30 -14.27
C LEU A 103 -16.44 -9.13 -14.05
#